data_AF-E2B4C7-F1
#
_entry.id   AF-E2B4C7-F1
#
_cell.length_a   1.000
_cell.length_b   1.000
_cell.length_c   1.000
_cell.angle_alpha   90.00
_cell.angle_beta   90.00
_cell.angle_gamma   90.00
#
_symmetry.space_group_name_H-M   'P 1'
#
loop_
_entity.id
_entity.type
_entity.pdbx_description
1 polymer ?
#
loop_
_entity_poly.entity_id
_entity_poly.type
_entity_poly.pdbx_seq_one_letter_code
_entity_poly.pdbx_strand_id
1 'polypeptide(L)'
;MNIRKILFPYSGPWTSEYYNKFFHPNLCHVCKKTTEMINLTTCDRCFSISYCSKDHKNLHLPQHHEICIAIEKSLKNNPQYLTHRFSLEEWLEAQDEFYCSIRQNLGRLFKKYEKQMLTYARICFICHQQTGLYSCKKCLSVDYCLEHKEECEQQHEQICDHLTMWLNSELLNIQYESKVSLSLKFIMFPDNNGSFNNMTEFIQEHVQNRKGEWNVLDYICSDFISGPLSVYYGMSYVELSDVLLTVSTCVIHIIEADSIERNGLPAWEIFLHLFPNIQVLIVVLLGTDLQFEFDTQDICQRCVYNKKKFIYECCGMLYSNYMTNPMYGKANLIVGFQIFETESLTNECLKTMQSQECPVLLTTLERRIFHTIVEIQKVLGRDVCPVTHIENKFTSLRPHRESKYIFYRNSFLMLYKTLNNTNSTTESSSEGNSV
;
A
#
# COMPACT_ATOMS: atom_id res chain seq x y z
N MET A 1 -15.10 18.67 -11.71
CA MET A 1 -13.93 18.61 -12.61
C MET A 1 -13.46 17.17 -12.68
N ASN A 2 -13.21 16.59 -13.86
CA ASN A 2 -12.92 15.16 -14.00
C ASN A 2 -11.45 14.86 -13.63
N ILE A 3 -11.24 14.13 -12.53
CA ILE A 3 -9.92 13.74 -11.98
C ILE A 3 -9.06 12.93 -12.97
N ARG A 4 -9.65 12.35 -14.02
CA ARG A 4 -8.93 11.55 -15.02
C ARG A 4 -8.41 12.36 -16.20
N LYS A 5 -8.88 13.61 -16.36
CA LYS A 5 -8.67 14.38 -17.61
C LYS A 5 -7.67 15.52 -17.50
N ILE A 6 -7.57 16.17 -16.34
CA ILE A 6 -6.75 17.38 -16.14
C ILE A 6 -5.96 17.24 -14.85
N LEU A 7 -4.68 17.62 -14.88
CA LEU A 7 -3.85 17.63 -13.68
C LEU A 7 -4.20 18.80 -12.77
N PHE A 8 -4.35 18.53 -11.48
CA PHE A 8 -4.59 19.54 -10.46
C PHE A 8 -3.28 20.18 -9.99
N PRO A 9 -3.30 21.45 -9.57
CA PRO A 9 -2.11 22.07 -8.99
C PRO A 9 -1.83 21.48 -7.61
N TYR A 10 -0.53 21.39 -7.28
CA TYR A 10 -0.10 21.13 -5.92
C TYR A 10 -0.35 22.33 -5.02
N SER A 11 -0.83 22.04 -3.82
CA SER A 11 -1.31 23.04 -2.86
C SER A 11 -0.80 22.78 -1.44
N GLY A 12 0.10 21.81 -1.26
CA GLY A 12 0.75 21.56 0.01
C GLY A 12 1.86 22.57 0.33
N PRO A 13 2.24 22.71 1.61
CA PRO A 13 3.37 23.56 2.02
C PRO A 13 4.70 23.07 1.43
N TRP A 14 5.63 23.99 1.17
CA TRP A 14 6.97 23.66 0.64
C TRP A 14 7.96 23.29 1.75
N THR A 15 7.56 22.38 2.63
CA THR A 15 8.46 21.79 3.64
C THR A 15 8.73 20.33 3.29
N SER A 16 9.87 19.80 3.75
CA SER A 16 10.30 18.44 3.42
C SER A 16 9.32 17.37 3.88
N GLU A 17 8.54 17.62 4.92
CA GLU A 17 7.50 16.72 5.38
C GLU A 17 6.40 16.50 4.33
N TYR A 18 6.11 17.50 3.49
CA TYR A 18 5.06 17.40 2.49
C TYR A 18 5.58 17.04 1.11
N TYR A 19 6.62 17.72 0.61
CA TYR A 19 7.08 17.46 -0.75
C TYR A 19 7.80 16.11 -0.89
N ASN A 20 8.30 15.50 0.19
CA ASN A 20 8.89 14.15 0.16
C ASN A 20 7.87 13.02 0.34
N LYS A 21 6.57 13.31 0.47
CA LYS A 21 5.54 12.25 0.56
C LYS A 21 5.42 11.43 -0.72
N PHE A 22 5.68 12.07 -1.86
CA PHE A 22 5.79 11.38 -3.14
C PHE A 22 6.80 12.06 -4.07
N PHE A 23 7.38 11.28 -4.97
CA PHE A 23 8.25 11.72 -6.04
C PHE A 23 7.61 11.49 -7.41
N HIS A 24 7.91 12.39 -8.35
CA HIS A 24 7.57 12.22 -9.76
C HIS A 24 8.67 12.83 -10.64
N PRO A 25 9.23 12.09 -11.61
CA PRO A 25 10.42 12.52 -12.35
C PRO A 25 10.20 13.76 -13.23
N ASN A 26 8.98 13.94 -13.74
CA ASN A 26 8.62 15.00 -14.67
C ASN A 26 7.98 16.23 -13.98
N LEU A 27 8.13 16.36 -12.66
CA LEU A 27 7.70 17.52 -11.87
C LEU A 27 8.88 18.16 -11.15
N CYS A 28 8.77 19.45 -10.80
CA CYS A 28 9.67 20.00 -9.79
C CYS A 28 9.45 19.27 -8.46
N HIS A 29 10.51 18.73 -7.85
CA HIS A 29 10.33 17.95 -6.61
C HIS A 29 9.71 18.74 -5.46
N VAL A 30 9.98 20.05 -5.35
CA VAL A 30 9.48 20.90 -4.25
C VAL A 30 8.06 21.38 -4.52
N CYS A 31 7.84 22.18 -5.57
CA CYS A 31 6.55 22.82 -5.82
C CYS A 31 5.61 22.00 -6.72
N LYS A 32 6.07 20.85 -7.23
CA LYS A 32 5.33 19.93 -8.10
C LYS A 32 4.78 20.55 -9.40
N LYS A 33 5.29 21.72 -9.81
CA LYS A 33 4.97 22.33 -11.12
C LYS A 33 5.48 21.44 -12.26
N THR A 34 4.71 21.40 -13.35
CA THR A 34 4.98 20.58 -14.54
C THR A 34 5.94 21.28 -15.51
N THR A 35 6.51 20.52 -16.43
CA THR A 35 7.32 21.05 -17.54
C THR A 35 6.54 21.98 -18.48
N GLU A 36 5.21 21.90 -18.52
CA GLU A 36 4.38 22.81 -19.31
C GLU A 36 4.26 24.19 -18.66
N MET A 37 4.36 24.25 -17.33
CA MET A 37 4.26 25.51 -16.58
C MET A 37 5.62 26.20 -16.40
N ILE A 38 6.70 25.42 -16.31
CA ILE A 38 8.03 25.94 -16.04
C ILE A 38 9.13 25.00 -16.55
N ASN A 39 10.26 25.57 -16.96
CA ASN A 39 11.44 24.79 -17.30
C ASN A 39 11.98 24.08 -16.06
N LEU A 40 12.20 22.78 -16.17
CA LEU A 40 12.81 21.97 -15.13
C LEU A 40 14.29 21.71 -15.45
N THR A 41 15.14 21.87 -14.45
CA THR A 41 16.55 21.52 -14.50
C THR A 41 16.76 20.25 -13.69
N THR A 42 17.22 19.19 -14.37
CA THR A 42 17.60 17.93 -13.73
C THR A 42 18.91 18.10 -12.95
N CYS A 43 19.04 17.38 -11.84
CA CYS A 43 20.29 17.32 -11.09
C CYS A 43 21.43 16.80 -11.98
N ASP A 44 22.50 17.58 -12.05
CA ASP A 44 23.69 17.37 -12.88
C ASP A 44 24.62 16.27 -12.37
N ARG A 45 24.38 15.75 -11.16
CA ARG A 45 25.17 14.67 -10.56
C ARG A 45 24.52 13.30 -10.70
N CYS A 46 23.25 13.20 -10.29
CA CYS A 46 22.53 11.91 -10.27
C CYS A 46 21.57 11.72 -11.45
N PHE A 47 21.20 12.77 -12.17
CA PHE A 47 20.25 12.73 -13.29
C PHE A 47 18.83 12.22 -12.98
N SER A 48 18.50 11.91 -11.72
CA SER A 48 17.23 11.26 -11.34
C SER A 48 16.14 12.20 -10.81
N ILE A 49 16.42 13.48 -10.58
CA ILE A 49 15.46 14.43 -9.95
C ILE A 49 15.55 15.81 -10.60
N SER A 50 14.43 16.53 -10.63
CA SER A 50 14.32 17.82 -11.32
C SER A 50 13.76 18.94 -10.44
N TYR A 51 14.24 20.17 -10.66
CA TYR A 51 13.82 21.38 -9.94
C TYR A 51 13.51 22.51 -10.92
N CYS A 52 12.56 23.39 -10.59
CA CYS A 52 12.26 24.55 -11.42
C CYS A 52 13.17 25.77 -11.15
N SER A 53 13.97 25.74 -10.09
CA SER A 53 14.89 26.81 -9.73
C SER A 53 16.05 26.30 -8.86
N LYS A 54 17.13 27.10 -8.79
CA LYS A 54 18.25 26.84 -7.88
C LYS A 54 17.82 26.92 -6.42
N ASP A 55 16.85 27.77 -6.09
CA ASP A 55 16.31 27.88 -4.74
C ASP A 55 15.62 26.59 -4.29
N HIS A 56 14.81 25.97 -5.15
CA HIS A 56 14.19 24.67 -4.83
C HIS A 56 15.22 23.54 -4.76
N LYS A 57 16.27 23.58 -5.60
CA LYS A 57 17.40 22.63 -5.48
C LYS A 57 18.11 22.79 -4.14
N ASN A 58 18.36 24.02 -3.69
CA ASN A 58 19.02 24.31 -2.42
C ASN A 58 18.12 23.95 -1.22
N LEU A 59 16.81 24.20 -1.31
CA LEU A 59 15.85 23.87 -0.26
C LEU A 59 15.78 22.36 0.02
N HIS A 60 15.89 21.54 -1.02
CA HIS A 60 15.89 20.08 -0.91
C HIS A 60 17.29 19.46 -0.72
N LEU A 61 18.36 20.25 -0.83
CA LEU A 61 19.74 19.77 -0.76
C LEU A 61 20.01 18.94 0.52
N PRO A 62 19.57 19.35 1.73
CA PRO A 62 19.85 18.57 2.94
C PRO A 62 19.28 17.15 2.91
N GLN A 63 18.12 16.94 2.29
CA GLN A 63 17.49 15.61 2.20
C GLN A 63 18.01 14.82 1.00
N HIS A 64 18.39 15.50 -0.10
CA HIS A 64 18.83 14.84 -1.33
C HIS A 64 20.31 14.44 -1.33
N HIS A 65 21.16 15.11 -0.55
CA HIS A 65 22.61 15.03 -0.67
C HIS A 65 23.17 13.60 -0.62
N GLU A 66 22.77 12.80 0.37
CA GLU A 66 23.27 11.45 0.58
C GLU A 66 22.93 10.51 -0.59
N ILE A 67 21.65 10.45 -0.98
CA ILE A 67 21.20 9.61 -2.09
C ILE A 67 21.82 10.08 -3.42
N CYS A 68 22.03 11.38 -3.60
CA CYS A 68 22.68 11.94 -4.78
C CYS A 68 24.12 11.41 -4.94
N ILE A 69 24.89 11.37 -3.84
CA ILE A 69 26.26 10.82 -3.84
C ILE A 69 26.25 9.32 -4.16
N ALA A 70 25.33 8.56 -3.55
CA ALA A 70 25.24 7.12 -3.79
C ALA A 70 24.92 6.81 -5.25
N ILE A 71 23.93 7.51 -5.84
CA ILE A 71 23.58 7.38 -7.26
C ILE A 71 24.77 7.77 -8.16
N GLU A 72 25.38 8.93 -7.91
CA GLU A 72 26.53 9.39 -8.71
C GLU A 72 27.69 8.38 -8.70
N LYS A 73 27.97 7.77 -7.54
CA LYS A 73 29.01 6.74 -7.41
C LYS A 73 28.66 5.50 -8.23
N SER A 74 27.41 5.01 -8.15
CA SER A 74 26.97 3.86 -8.95
C SER A 74 27.02 4.16 -10.45
N LEU A 75 26.64 5.37 -10.88
CA LEU A 75 26.72 5.81 -12.28
C LEU A 75 28.17 5.93 -12.78
N LYS A 76 29.10 6.40 -11.94
CA LYS A 76 30.53 6.45 -12.29
C LYS A 76 31.13 5.06 -12.49
N ASN A 77 30.68 4.08 -11.70
CA ASN A 77 31.12 2.69 -11.82
C ASN A 77 30.51 1.99 -13.05
N ASN A 78 29.30 2.38 -13.46
CA ASN A 78 28.64 1.85 -14.65
C ASN A 78 28.00 2.96 -15.52
N PRO A 79 28.80 3.72 -16.29
CA PRO A 79 28.28 4.83 -17.10
C PRO A 79 27.31 4.37 -18.19
N GLN A 80 27.42 3.12 -18.65
CA GLN A 80 26.59 2.57 -19.70
C GLN A 80 25.12 2.45 -19.28
N TYR A 81 24.84 2.43 -17.98
CA TYR A 81 23.49 2.36 -17.43
C TYR A 81 22.56 3.43 -18.03
N LEU A 82 23.04 4.66 -18.25
CA LEU A 82 22.23 5.75 -18.81
C LEU A 82 22.06 5.69 -20.34
N THR A 83 23.03 5.11 -21.05
CA THR A 83 23.11 5.18 -22.51
C THR A 83 22.64 3.90 -23.20
N HIS A 84 22.56 2.79 -22.47
CA HIS A 84 22.19 1.50 -23.02
C HIS A 84 20.68 1.41 -23.29
N ARG A 85 20.32 0.71 -24.37
CA ARG A 85 18.93 0.34 -24.67
C ARG A 85 18.71 -1.06 -24.15
N PHE A 86 17.79 -1.23 -23.23
CA PHE A 86 17.53 -2.51 -22.58
C PHE A 86 16.28 -3.16 -23.18
N SER A 87 16.31 -4.48 -23.34
CA SER A 87 15.07 -5.27 -23.31
C SER A 87 14.42 -5.17 -21.91
N LEU A 88 13.17 -5.63 -21.79
CA LEU A 88 12.48 -5.59 -20.50
C LEU A 88 13.20 -6.42 -19.42
N GLU A 89 13.69 -7.61 -19.78
CA GLU A 89 14.37 -8.52 -18.86
C GLU A 89 15.71 -7.92 -18.39
N GLU A 90 16.54 -7.46 -19.34
CA GLU A 90 17.82 -6.80 -19.02
C GLU A 90 17.61 -5.53 -18.21
N TRP A 91 16.53 -4.77 -18.46
CA TRP A 91 16.19 -3.59 -17.68
C TRP A 91 15.90 -3.95 -16.22
N LEU A 92 15.10 -5.00 -15.98
CA LEU A 92 14.75 -5.42 -14.63
C LEU A 92 15.99 -5.88 -13.85
N GLU A 93 16.87 -6.64 -14.50
CA GLU A 93 18.16 -7.06 -13.91
C GLU A 93 19.06 -5.86 -13.61
N ALA A 94 19.26 -4.98 -14.60
CA ALA A 94 20.08 -3.78 -14.41
C ALA A 94 19.51 -2.83 -13.34
N GLN A 95 18.18 -2.73 -13.24
CA GLN A 95 17.52 -1.93 -12.22
C GLN A 95 17.72 -2.52 -10.81
N ASP A 96 17.67 -3.84 -10.66
CA ASP A 96 17.91 -4.52 -9.39
C ASP A 96 19.38 -4.39 -8.94
N GLU A 97 20.33 -4.59 -9.85
CA GLU A 97 21.76 -4.38 -9.60
C GLU A 97 22.05 -2.93 -9.19
N PHE A 98 21.45 -1.97 -9.89
CA PHE A 98 21.59 -0.55 -9.60
C PHE A 98 20.99 -0.20 -8.23
N TYR A 99 19.80 -0.71 -7.92
CA TYR A 99 19.15 -0.56 -6.63
C TYR A 99 20.02 -1.11 -5.49
N CYS A 100 20.54 -2.33 -5.64
CA CYS A 100 21.42 -2.98 -4.67
C CYS A 100 22.72 -2.18 -4.46
N SER A 101 23.34 -1.71 -5.56
CA SER A 101 24.55 -0.88 -5.51
C SER A 101 24.33 0.41 -4.72
N ILE A 102 23.21 1.10 -4.97
CA ILE A 102 22.87 2.34 -4.25
C ILE A 102 22.59 2.04 -2.78
N ARG A 103 21.85 0.97 -2.47
CA ARG A 103 21.54 0.57 -1.08
C ARG A 103 22.83 0.33 -0.28
N GLN A 104 23.79 -0.37 -0.87
CA GLN A 104 25.10 -0.61 -0.27
C GLN A 104 25.88 0.69 -0.05
N ASN A 105 25.89 1.59 -1.04
CA ASN A 105 26.61 2.87 -0.95
C ASN A 105 25.95 3.85 0.05
N LEU A 106 24.64 3.77 0.23
CA LEU A 106 23.87 4.65 1.11
C LEU A 106 24.01 4.27 2.59
N GLY A 107 24.18 2.98 2.90
CA GLY A 107 24.40 2.49 4.26
C GLY A 107 23.20 2.60 5.21
N ARG A 108 22.02 2.95 4.68
CA ARG A 108 20.74 3.00 5.40
C ARG A 108 19.59 2.58 4.48
N LEU A 109 18.40 2.39 5.05
CA LEU A 109 17.18 2.17 4.27
C LEU A 109 16.82 3.41 3.44
N PHE A 110 16.20 3.16 2.30
CA PHE A 110 15.67 4.21 1.44
C PHE A 110 14.44 4.85 2.07
N LYS A 111 14.35 6.18 1.99
CA LYS A 111 13.09 6.89 2.23
C LYS A 111 12.14 6.60 1.07
N LYS A 112 10.83 6.69 1.33
CA LYS A 112 9.78 6.44 0.32
C LYS A 112 10.02 7.14 -1.02
N TYR A 113 10.31 8.45 -1.00
CA TYR A 113 10.57 9.20 -2.24
C TYR A 113 11.89 8.77 -2.93
N GLU A 114 12.89 8.31 -2.18
CA GLU A 114 14.15 7.81 -2.75
C GLU A 114 13.93 6.47 -3.47
N LYS A 115 13.13 5.56 -2.89
CA LYS A 115 12.69 4.34 -3.56
C LYS A 115 11.93 4.69 -4.86
N GLN A 116 11.01 5.64 -4.79
CA GLN A 116 10.28 6.14 -5.97
C GLN A 116 11.19 6.80 -7.02
N MET A 117 12.29 7.44 -6.64
CA MET A 117 13.27 7.98 -7.61
C MET A 117 13.87 6.88 -8.50
N LEU A 118 14.09 5.69 -7.93
CA LEU A 118 14.63 4.53 -8.65
C LEU A 118 13.53 3.77 -9.40
N THR A 119 12.37 3.58 -8.78
CA THR A 119 11.24 2.87 -9.37
C THR A 119 10.58 3.64 -10.51
N TYR A 120 10.51 4.97 -10.42
CA TYR A 120 9.91 5.86 -11.43
C TYR A 120 10.98 6.57 -12.26
N ALA A 121 12.13 5.93 -12.47
CA ALA A 121 13.17 6.44 -13.37
C ALA A 121 12.60 6.73 -14.76
N ARG A 122 13.11 7.77 -15.41
CA ARG A 122 12.69 8.14 -16.77
C ARG A 122 13.26 7.15 -17.76
N ILE A 123 12.40 6.37 -18.37
CA ILE A 123 12.74 5.39 -19.40
C ILE A 123 11.74 5.47 -20.55
N CYS A 124 12.18 5.17 -21.77
CA CYS A 124 11.24 4.94 -22.86
C CYS A 124 10.35 3.73 -22.55
N PHE A 125 9.03 3.90 -22.69
CA PHE A 125 8.04 2.86 -22.43
C PHE A 125 8.26 1.55 -23.22
N ILE A 126 8.88 1.65 -24.40
CA ILE A 126 9.14 0.53 -25.32
C ILE A 126 10.58 0.01 -25.19
N CYS A 127 11.60 0.86 -25.41
CA CYS A 127 13.00 0.42 -25.47
C CYS A 127 13.85 0.69 -24.22
N HIS A 128 13.24 1.17 -23.14
CA HIS A 128 13.87 1.39 -21.82
C HIS A 128 15.12 2.30 -21.81
N GLN A 129 15.42 3.01 -22.90
CA GLN A 129 16.51 4.00 -22.92
C GLN A 129 16.19 5.18 -21.99
N GLN A 130 17.22 5.81 -21.38
CA GLN A 130 17.03 6.87 -20.38
C GLN A 130 17.23 8.30 -20.93
N THR A 131 17.82 8.44 -22.12
CA THR A 131 18.15 9.74 -22.72
C THR A 131 17.24 10.10 -23.90
N GLY A 132 17.09 11.39 -24.19
CA GLY A 132 16.33 11.87 -25.35
C GLY A 132 14.83 11.56 -25.25
N LEU A 133 14.27 11.68 -24.05
CA LEU A 133 12.91 11.29 -23.74
C LEU A 133 11.93 12.46 -23.69
N TYR A 134 10.74 12.21 -24.20
CA TYR A 134 9.56 13.08 -24.16
C TYR A 134 8.53 12.44 -23.24
N SER A 135 7.77 13.26 -22.52
CA SER A 135 6.75 12.78 -21.59
C SER A 135 5.35 12.97 -22.20
N CYS A 136 4.43 12.06 -21.89
CA CYS A 136 3.02 12.27 -22.17
C CYS A 136 2.52 13.54 -21.48
N LYS A 137 1.98 14.49 -22.24
CA LYS A 137 1.52 15.80 -21.73
C LYS A 137 0.33 15.70 -20.78
N LYS A 138 -0.46 14.64 -20.89
CA LYS A 138 -1.67 14.44 -20.08
C LYS A 138 -1.37 13.86 -18.70
N CYS A 139 -0.74 12.68 -18.65
CA CYS A 139 -0.47 12.00 -17.38
C CYS A 139 0.90 12.29 -16.78
N LEU A 140 1.84 12.82 -17.59
CA LEU A 140 3.27 13.01 -17.27
C LEU A 140 4.03 11.76 -16.84
N SER A 141 3.37 10.61 -16.71
CA SER A 141 3.88 9.42 -16.03
C SER A 141 4.57 8.43 -16.98
N VAL A 142 4.38 8.60 -18.30
CA VAL A 142 4.97 7.77 -19.35
C VAL A 142 5.91 8.63 -20.18
N ASP A 143 7.13 8.14 -20.35
CA ASP A 143 8.17 8.72 -21.18
C ASP A 143 8.41 7.85 -22.43
N TYR A 144 8.75 8.46 -23.56
CA TYR A 144 9.04 7.80 -24.82
C TYR A 144 10.15 8.52 -25.60
N CYS A 145 10.89 7.80 -26.44
CA CYS A 145 11.83 8.41 -27.37
C CYS A 145 11.14 8.74 -28.71
N LEU A 146 11.77 9.55 -29.56
CA LEU A 146 11.20 9.94 -30.86
C LEU A 146 10.83 8.75 -31.74
N GLU A 147 11.65 7.70 -31.73
CA GLU A 147 11.43 6.47 -32.51
C GLU A 147 10.14 5.74 -32.10
N HIS A 148 9.80 5.75 -30.82
CA HIS A 148 8.65 5.02 -30.27
C HIS A 148 7.43 5.90 -29.97
N LYS A 149 7.37 7.12 -30.52
CA LYS A 149 6.27 8.05 -30.24
C LYS A 149 4.90 7.45 -30.60
N GLU A 150 4.73 6.98 -31.84
CA GLU A 150 3.44 6.49 -32.34
C GLU A 150 2.99 5.20 -31.63
N GLU A 151 3.92 4.25 -31.45
CA GLU A 151 3.65 3.01 -30.71
C GLU A 151 3.27 3.29 -29.25
N CYS A 152 3.98 4.22 -28.60
CA CYS A 152 3.66 4.63 -27.25
C CYS A 152 2.27 5.27 -27.17
N GLU A 153 1.90 6.15 -28.10
CA GLU A 153 0.58 6.81 -28.11
C GLU A 153 -0.56 5.78 -28.17
N GLN A 154 -0.42 4.72 -28.97
CA GLN A 154 -1.42 3.65 -29.08
C GLN A 154 -1.53 2.78 -27.82
N GLN A 155 -0.39 2.31 -27.28
CA GLN A 155 -0.41 1.41 -26.12
C GLN A 155 -0.75 2.14 -24.81
N HIS A 156 -0.37 3.41 -24.71
CA HIS A 156 -0.56 4.23 -23.51
C HIS A 156 -2.01 4.71 -23.33
N GLU A 157 -2.78 4.87 -24.41
CA GLU A 157 -4.11 5.49 -24.37
C GLU A 157 -5.02 4.87 -23.31
N GLN A 158 -5.01 3.54 -23.19
CA GLN A 158 -5.84 2.78 -22.25
C GLN A 158 -5.50 3.03 -20.78
N ILE A 159 -4.23 3.35 -20.46
CA ILE A 159 -3.76 3.54 -19.08
C ILE A 159 -3.56 5.01 -18.70
N CYS A 160 -3.59 5.93 -19.67
CA CYS A 160 -3.32 7.35 -19.48
C CYS A 160 -4.24 8.01 -18.44
N ASP A 161 -5.54 7.69 -18.49
CA ASP A 161 -6.55 8.20 -17.57
C ASP A 161 -6.30 7.74 -16.13
N HIS A 162 -5.87 6.48 -15.96
CA HIS A 162 -5.57 5.90 -14.66
C HIS A 162 -4.30 6.51 -14.04
N LEU A 163 -3.26 6.74 -14.85
CA LEU A 163 -2.04 7.43 -14.41
C LEU A 163 -2.30 8.89 -14.05
N THR A 164 -3.16 9.58 -14.82
CA THR A 164 -3.61 10.94 -14.51
C THR A 164 -4.35 10.98 -13.17
N MET A 165 -5.25 10.02 -12.95
CA MET A 165 -5.99 9.87 -11.70
C MET A 165 -5.06 9.57 -10.51
N TRP A 166 -4.06 8.71 -10.68
CA TRP A 166 -3.03 8.44 -9.69
C TRP A 166 -2.27 9.71 -9.32
N LEU A 167 -1.72 10.42 -10.31
CA LEU A 167 -0.94 11.63 -10.05
C LEU A 167 -1.77 12.71 -9.36
N ASN A 168 -3.03 12.88 -9.77
CA ASN A 168 -3.96 13.79 -9.11
C ASN A 168 -4.27 13.38 -7.67
N SER A 169 -4.37 12.07 -7.41
CA SER A 169 -4.55 11.56 -6.05
C SER A 169 -3.33 11.92 -5.20
N GLU A 170 -2.10 11.74 -5.69
CA GLU A 170 -0.88 12.10 -4.95
C GLU A 170 -0.75 13.61 -4.70
N LEU A 171 -1.04 14.43 -5.72
CA LEU A 171 -0.97 15.90 -5.61
C LEU A 171 -1.93 16.47 -4.57
N LEU A 172 -3.11 15.87 -4.45
CA LEU A 172 -4.18 16.34 -3.58
C LEU A 172 -4.22 15.65 -2.22
N ASN A 173 -3.72 14.41 -2.11
CA ASN A 173 -3.67 13.65 -0.86
C ASN A 173 -2.98 14.44 0.27
N ILE A 174 -1.99 15.26 -0.08
CA ILE A 174 -1.27 16.15 0.85
C ILE A 174 -2.20 17.14 1.57
N GLN A 175 -3.29 17.59 0.93
CA GLN A 175 -4.29 18.44 1.57
C GLN A 175 -5.18 17.68 2.54
N TYR A 176 -5.37 16.37 2.31
CA TYR A 176 -6.40 15.57 2.94
C TYR A 176 -5.89 14.62 4.03
N GLU A 177 -4.56 14.40 4.10
CA GLU A 177 -3.92 13.69 5.20
C GLU A 177 -4.03 14.41 6.56
N SER A 178 -4.60 15.62 6.63
CA SER A 178 -5.05 16.15 7.92
C SER A 178 -6.15 15.24 8.49
N LYS A 179 -5.87 14.62 9.65
CA LYS A 179 -6.75 13.66 10.36
C LYS A 179 -8.24 14.05 10.42
N VAL A 180 -8.54 15.35 10.42
CA VAL A 180 -9.87 15.92 10.67
C VAL A 180 -10.87 15.73 9.52
N SER A 181 -10.44 15.70 8.25
CA SER A 181 -11.39 15.63 7.12
C SER A 181 -11.89 14.21 6.80
N LEU A 182 -11.12 13.19 7.18
CA LEU A 182 -11.44 11.78 6.89
C LEU A 182 -12.19 11.12 8.04
N SER A 183 -11.86 11.46 9.30
CA SER A 183 -12.60 10.97 10.47
C SER A 183 -14.09 11.30 10.39
N LEU A 184 -14.44 12.48 9.86
CA LEU A 184 -15.84 12.89 9.68
C LEU A 184 -16.64 12.02 8.69
N LYS A 185 -15.98 11.37 7.72
CA LYS A 185 -16.64 10.49 6.74
C LYS A 185 -16.93 9.10 7.28
N PHE A 186 -16.19 8.62 8.28
CA PHE A 186 -16.41 7.29 8.89
C PHE A 186 -17.53 7.27 9.94
N ILE A 187 -17.91 8.44 10.47
CA ILE A 187 -18.98 8.61 11.47
C ILE A 187 -20.38 8.36 10.87
N MET A 188 -20.53 8.41 9.54
CA MET A 188 -21.82 8.31 8.85
C MET A 188 -22.26 6.88 8.51
N PHE A 189 -21.74 5.86 9.18
CA PHE A 189 -22.21 4.48 8.97
C PHE A 189 -23.64 4.31 9.53
N PRO A 190 -24.67 4.06 8.70
CA PRO A 190 -26.01 3.85 9.21
C PRO A 190 -26.17 2.42 9.72
N ASP A 191 -26.85 2.27 10.85
CA ASP A 191 -27.05 0.99 11.53
C ASP A 191 -28.12 0.09 10.89
N ASN A 192 -28.51 0.40 9.65
CA ASN A 192 -29.52 -0.36 8.92
C ASN A 192 -28.84 -1.33 7.95
N ASN A 193 -29.50 -2.47 7.74
CA ASN A 193 -29.25 -3.52 6.73
C ASN A 193 -29.20 -3.00 5.28
N GLY A 194 -28.49 -1.91 4.98
CA GLY A 194 -28.13 -1.54 3.63
C GLY A 194 -27.25 -2.64 3.08
N SER A 195 -27.76 -3.37 2.10
CA SER A 195 -26.99 -4.40 1.40
C SER A 195 -26.01 -3.70 0.48
N PHE A 196 -24.80 -3.45 0.94
CA PHE A 196 -23.70 -3.06 0.06
C PHE A 196 -22.98 -4.32 -0.44
N ASN A 197 -22.85 -4.46 -1.76
CA ASN A 197 -22.24 -5.65 -2.36
C ASN A 197 -20.80 -5.41 -2.82
N ASN A 198 -20.37 -4.15 -2.93
CA ASN A 198 -19.04 -3.77 -3.40
C ASN A 198 -18.63 -2.37 -2.92
N MET A 199 -17.37 -2.01 -3.14
CA MET A 199 -16.80 -0.71 -2.72
C MET A 199 -17.52 0.50 -3.34
N THR A 200 -17.96 0.41 -4.60
CA THR A 200 -18.63 1.52 -5.28
C THR A 200 -19.97 1.83 -4.61
N GLU A 201 -20.78 0.81 -4.39
CA GLU A 201 -22.06 0.92 -3.66
C GLU A 201 -21.82 1.47 -2.25
N PHE A 202 -20.84 0.94 -1.52
CA PHE A 202 -20.51 1.39 -0.18
C PHE A 202 -20.22 2.90 -0.12
N ILE A 203 -19.32 3.38 -0.99
CA ILE A 203 -18.95 4.80 -1.03
C ILE A 203 -20.14 5.67 -1.42
N GLN A 204 -20.94 5.25 -2.40
CA GLN A 204 -22.11 6.00 -2.85
C GLN A 204 -23.20 6.10 -1.79
N GLU A 205 -23.38 5.05 -0.98
CA GLU A 205 -24.45 5.00 0.01
C GLU A 205 -24.07 5.61 1.36
N HIS A 206 -22.81 5.46 1.78
CA HIS A 206 -22.41 5.76 3.15
C HIS A 206 -21.38 6.89 3.27
N VAL A 207 -20.73 7.29 2.18
CA VAL A 207 -19.65 8.30 2.21
C VAL A 207 -20.02 9.56 1.42
N GLN A 208 -20.72 9.41 0.30
CA GLN A 208 -21.05 10.53 -0.58
C GLN A 208 -22.29 11.31 -0.13
N ASN A 209 -22.16 12.64 -0.09
CA ASN A 209 -23.31 13.54 0.08
C ASN A 209 -24.21 13.57 -1.17
N ARG A 210 -23.62 13.45 -2.36
CA ARG A 210 -24.32 13.37 -3.65
C ARG A 210 -23.92 12.08 -4.35
N LYS A 211 -24.84 11.12 -4.41
CA LYS A 211 -24.58 9.79 -4.96
C LYS A 211 -24.12 9.88 -6.42
N GLY A 212 -23.00 9.22 -6.73
CA GLY A 212 -22.47 9.11 -8.10
C GLY A 212 -21.51 10.22 -8.51
N GLU A 213 -21.40 11.32 -7.76
CA GLU A 213 -20.44 12.40 -8.04
C GLU A 213 -19.11 12.15 -7.30
N TRP A 214 -18.20 11.42 -7.96
CA TRP A 214 -16.89 11.09 -7.39
C TRP A 214 -15.93 12.27 -7.35
N ASN A 215 -15.37 12.50 -6.17
CA ASN A 215 -14.26 13.42 -5.94
C ASN A 215 -13.03 12.66 -5.41
N VAL A 216 -11.90 13.38 -5.27
CA VAL A 216 -10.61 12.77 -4.86
C VAL A 216 -10.67 12.16 -3.47
N LEU A 217 -11.40 12.81 -2.54
CA LEU A 217 -11.58 12.30 -1.19
C LEU A 217 -12.33 10.97 -1.18
N ASP A 218 -13.23 10.71 -2.13
CA ASP A 218 -13.96 9.45 -2.19
C ASP A 218 -13.02 8.29 -2.57
N TYR A 219 -12.08 8.53 -3.49
CA TYR A 219 -11.04 7.56 -3.82
C TYR A 219 -10.09 7.33 -2.63
N ILE A 220 -9.61 8.39 -1.97
CA ILE A 220 -8.78 8.26 -0.77
C ILE A 220 -9.53 7.49 0.33
N CYS A 221 -10.81 7.79 0.54
CA CYS A 221 -11.67 7.10 1.50
C CYS A 221 -11.81 5.61 1.18
N SER A 222 -11.99 5.26 -0.11
CA SER A 222 -12.07 3.86 -0.54
C SER A 222 -10.79 3.07 -0.20
N ASP A 223 -9.62 3.73 -0.20
CA ASP A 223 -8.34 3.10 0.13
C ASP A 223 -8.26 2.73 1.62
N PHE A 224 -8.77 3.60 2.49
CA PHE A 224 -8.80 3.36 3.93
C PHE A 224 -9.87 2.35 4.35
N ILE A 225 -11.05 2.40 3.74
CA ILE A 225 -12.17 1.50 4.05
C ILE A 225 -11.94 0.10 3.46
N SER A 226 -11.14 0.00 2.38
CA SER A 226 -10.87 -1.28 1.74
C SER A 226 -10.34 -2.30 2.74
N GLY A 227 -9.43 -1.93 3.65
CA GLY A 227 -8.89 -2.84 4.66
C GLY A 227 -9.97 -3.54 5.50
N PRO A 228 -10.75 -2.82 6.32
CA PRO A 228 -11.80 -3.42 7.15
C PRO A 228 -12.86 -4.15 6.32
N LEU A 229 -13.34 -3.59 5.20
CA LEU A 229 -14.37 -4.28 4.40
C LEU A 229 -13.85 -5.53 3.70
N SER A 230 -12.57 -5.59 3.33
CA SER A 230 -11.93 -6.80 2.82
C SER A 230 -11.95 -7.91 3.86
N VAL A 231 -11.69 -7.57 5.12
CA VAL A 231 -11.72 -8.53 6.21
C VAL A 231 -13.13 -9.01 6.47
N TYR A 232 -14.10 -8.09 6.57
CA TYR A 232 -15.52 -8.46 6.68
C TYR A 232 -15.97 -9.38 5.54
N TYR A 233 -15.61 -9.06 4.31
CA TYR A 233 -15.93 -9.86 3.14
C TYR A 233 -15.29 -11.24 3.20
N GLY A 234 -13.98 -11.32 3.45
CA GLY A 234 -13.28 -12.59 3.59
C GLY A 234 -13.82 -13.48 4.71
N MET A 235 -14.28 -12.88 5.81
CA MET A 235 -14.87 -13.60 6.93
C MET A 235 -16.20 -14.28 6.62
N SER A 236 -16.93 -13.84 5.60
CA SER A 236 -18.16 -14.51 5.16
C SER A 236 -17.92 -15.84 4.43
N TYR A 237 -16.70 -16.08 3.92
CA TYR A 237 -16.35 -17.27 3.11
C TYR A 237 -15.73 -18.41 3.91
N VAL A 238 -15.33 -18.13 5.12
CA VAL A 238 -14.72 -19.10 6.02
C VAL A 238 -15.57 -19.05 7.29
N GLU A 239 -15.68 -20.13 8.05
CA GLU A 239 -16.31 -20.15 9.39
C GLU A 239 -15.59 -19.21 10.41
N LEU A 240 -14.80 -18.25 9.94
CA LEU A 240 -14.19 -17.14 10.66
C LEU A 240 -15.21 -16.20 11.25
N SER A 241 -16.38 -16.08 10.62
CA SER A 241 -17.50 -15.36 11.20
C SER A 241 -17.81 -15.91 12.60
N ASP A 242 -17.78 -17.23 12.80
CA ASP A 242 -18.05 -17.84 14.11
C ASP A 242 -16.97 -17.50 15.16
N VAL A 243 -15.71 -17.34 14.73
CA VAL A 243 -14.60 -16.93 15.60
C VAL A 243 -14.80 -15.51 16.13
N LEU A 244 -15.21 -14.55 15.30
CA LEU A 244 -15.41 -13.17 15.76
C LEU A 244 -16.78 -12.91 16.37
N LEU A 245 -17.81 -13.63 15.95
CA LEU A 245 -19.17 -13.47 16.49
C LEU A 245 -19.27 -13.96 17.92
N THR A 246 -18.33 -14.78 18.40
CA THR A 246 -18.34 -15.32 19.77
C THR A 246 -17.52 -14.52 20.77
N VAL A 247 -16.67 -13.60 20.32
CA VAL A 247 -15.77 -12.84 21.20
C VAL A 247 -16.31 -11.45 21.53
N SER A 248 -16.20 -11.06 22.80
CA SER A 248 -16.50 -9.70 23.26
C SER A 248 -15.32 -8.74 23.04
N THR A 249 -14.10 -9.28 23.03
CA THR A 249 -12.86 -8.54 22.73
C THR A 249 -12.23 -9.14 21.49
N CYS A 250 -12.08 -8.34 20.44
CA CYS A 250 -11.51 -8.74 19.16
C CYS A 250 -10.16 -8.05 18.98
N VAL A 251 -9.09 -8.83 18.83
CA VAL A 251 -7.72 -8.40 18.62
C VAL A 251 -7.31 -8.74 17.20
N ILE A 252 -7.01 -7.72 16.39
CA ILE A 252 -6.60 -7.86 15.00
C ILE A 252 -5.17 -7.36 14.88
N HIS A 253 -4.26 -8.24 14.44
CA HIS A 253 -2.89 -7.86 14.12
C HIS A 253 -2.77 -7.59 12.63
N ILE A 254 -2.41 -6.37 12.25
CA ILE A 254 -2.06 -6.02 10.88
C ILE A 254 -0.54 -6.03 10.77
N ILE A 255 -0.01 -6.98 10.01
CA ILE A 255 1.43 -7.13 9.77
C ILE A 255 1.86 -6.33 8.55
N GLU A 256 3.14 -5.93 8.53
CA GLU A 256 3.73 -5.12 7.45
C GLU A 256 2.93 -3.83 7.20
N ALA A 257 2.38 -3.26 8.27
CA ALA A 257 1.57 -2.06 8.21
C ALA A 257 2.45 -0.83 7.92
N ASP A 258 2.01 0.01 6.99
CA ASP A 258 2.69 1.26 6.66
C ASP A 258 1.83 2.49 7.01
N SER A 259 2.26 3.66 6.51
CA SER A 259 1.53 4.92 6.67
C SER A 259 0.06 4.87 6.22
N ILE A 260 -0.29 4.04 5.23
CA ILE A 260 -1.64 3.91 4.72
C ILE A 260 -2.53 3.20 5.74
N GLU A 261 -2.07 2.10 6.32
CA GLU A 261 -2.80 1.40 7.40
C GLU A 261 -2.94 2.31 8.62
N ARG A 262 -1.88 3.03 9.00
CA ARG A 262 -1.94 3.99 10.10
C ARG A 262 -2.96 5.11 9.84
N ASN A 263 -2.99 5.67 8.64
CA ASN A 263 -3.92 6.73 8.28
C ASN A 263 -5.37 6.22 8.15
N GLY A 264 -5.54 4.97 7.71
CA GLY A 264 -6.83 4.29 7.60
C GLY A 264 -7.35 3.71 8.91
N LEU A 265 -6.57 3.74 10.00
CA LEU A 265 -6.95 3.18 11.30
C LEU A 265 -8.36 3.59 11.78
N PRO A 266 -8.81 4.86 11.68
CA PRO A 266 -10.17 5.22 12.11
C PRO A 266 -11.28 4.48 11.37
N ALA A 267 -11.05 4.03 10.13
CA ALA A 267 -12.04 3.28 9.35
C ALA A 267 -12.37 1.90 9.97
N TRP A 268 -11.51 1.38 10.85
CA TRP A 268 -11.77 0.13 11.56
C TRP A 268 -12.92 0.22 12.56
N GLU A 269 -13.41 1.43 12.91
CA GLU A 269 -14.66 1.59 13.66
C GLU A 269 -15.83 0.83 12.99
N ILE A 270 -15.81 0.67 11.67
CA ILE A 270 -16.81 -0.11 10.90
C ILE A 270 -17.04 -1.51 11.51
N PHE A 271 -16.01 -2.16 12.08
CA PHE A 271 -16.15 -3.46 12.74
C PHE A 271 -17.10 -3.43 13.94
N LEU A 272 -17.11 -2.34 14.70
CA LEU A 272 -18.00 -2.17 15.84
C LEU A 272 -19.47 -2.09 15.41
N HIS A 273 -19.75 -1.65 14.19
CA HIS A 273 -21.10 -1.62 13.62
C HIS A 273 -21.47 -2.96 12.98
N LEU A 274 -20.56 -3.56 12.21
CA LEU A 274 -20.80 -4.83 11.51
C LEU A 274 -20.91 -6.03 12.46
N PHE A 275 -20.22 -5.99 13.60
CA PHE A 275 -20.22 -7.05 14.60
C PHE A 275 -20.74 -6.54 15.95
N PRO A 276 -22.06 -6.60 16.21
CA PRO A 276 -22.66 -6.10 17.44
C PRO A 276 -22.06 -6.70 18.72
N ASN A 277 -21.61 -7.95 18.68
CA ASN A 277 -21.04 -8.68 19.83
C ASN A 277 -19.68 -8.13 20.29
N ILE A 278 -18.91 -7.51 19.39
CA ILE A 278 -17.62 -6.90 19.74
C ILE A 278 -17.88 -5.66 20.61
N GLN A 279 -17.44 -5.73 21.86
CA GLN A 279 -17.45 -4.64 22.84
C GLN A 279 -16.13 -3.90 22.85
N VAL A 280 -15.01 -4.59 22.64
CA VAL A 280 -13.68 -4.01 22.58
C VAL A 280 -13.00 -4.47 21.30
N LEU A 281 -12.69 -3.54 20.42
CA LEU A 281 -11.84 -3.76 19.25
C LEU A 281 -10.43 -3.28 19.59
N ILE A 282 -9.43 -4.14 19.35
CA ILE A 282 -8.02 -3.81 19.49
C ILE A 282 -7.36 -4.05 18.13
N VAL A 283 -6.81 -3.00 17.52
CA VAL A 283 -6.07 -3.10 16.26
C VAL A 283 -4.60 -2.82 16.52
N VAL A 284 -3.76 -3.83 16.30
CA VAL A 284 -2.31 -3.74 16.45
C VAL A 284 -1.68 -3.63 15.06
N LEU A 285 -1.04 -2.50 14.76
CA LEU A 285 -0.31 -2.25 13.54
C LEU A 285 1.18 -2.53 13.77
N LEU A 286 1.73 -3.50 13.03
CA LEU A 286 3.12 -3.93 13.13
C LEU A 286 3.85 -3.58 11.84
N GLY A 287 4.83 -2.69 11.91
CA GLY A 287 5.60 -2.27 10.74
C GLY A 287 6.84 -1.50 11.15
N THR A 288 7.99 -1.80 10.52
CA THR A 288 9.30 -1.26 10.92
C THR A 288 9.44 0.26 10.73
N ASP A 289 8.64 0.85 9.84
CA ASP A 289 8.62 2.29 9.58
C ASP A 289 7.63 3.07 10.49
N LEU A 290 6.87 2.37 11.35
CA LEU A 290 5.90 3.00 12.24
C LEU A 290 6.56 3.60 13.48
N GLN A 291 5.95 4.67 14.00
CA GLN A 291 6.26 5.18 15.33
C GLN A 291 5.41 4.45 16.37
N PHE A 292 5.96 4.31 17.58
CA PHE A 292 5.19 3.74 18.67
C PHE A 292 4.05 4.69 19.07
N GLU A 293 2.83 4.19 19.04
CA GLU A 293 1.63 4.90 19.48
C GLU A 293 0.69 3.92 20.16
N PHE A 294 0.11 4.31 21.29
CA PHE A 294 -0.88 3.50 21.98
C PHE A 294 -1.95 4.43 22.54
N ASP A 295 -3.19 4.27 22.09
CA ASP A 295 -4.30 5.10 22.55
C ASP A 295 -5.67 4.46 22.28
N THR A 296 -6.72 5.09 22.80
CA THR A 296 -8.10 4.83 22.41
C THR A 296 -8.46 5.71 21.23
N GLN A 297 -9.04 5.11 20.19
CA GLN A 297 -9.55 5.83 19.04
C GLN A 297 -10.89 6.50 19.39
N ASP A 298 -11.06 7.76 18.98
CA ASP A 298 -12.37 8.42 19.03
C ASP A 298 -13.36 7.69 18.12
N ILE A 299 -14.45 7.22 18.72
CA ILE A 299 -15.56 6.52 18.05
C ILE A 299 -16.82 7.37 18.04
N CYS A 300 -17.77 7.04 17.18
CA CYS A 300 -19.04 7.73 17.07
C CYS A 300 -19.88 7.63 18.35
N GLN A 301 -20.79 8.59 18.51
CA GLN A 301 -21.67 8.69 19.69
C GLN A 301 -22.51 7.42 19.92
N ARG A 302 -22.85 6.69 18.87
CA ARG A 302 -23.58 5.43 19.00
C ARG A 302 -22.72 4.31 19.58
N CYS A 303 -21.49 4.15 19.10
CA CYS A 303 -20.54 3.20 19.68
C CYS A 303 -20.26 3.53 21.15
N VAL A 304 -20.13 4.82 21.49
CA VAL A 304 -20.03 5.29 22.90
C VAL A 304 -21.28 4.92 23.71
N TYR A 305 -22.49 5.18 23.19
CA TYR A 305 -23.74 4.84 23.87
C TYR A 305 -23.87 3.32 24.12
N ASN A 306 -23.43 2.51 23.16
CA ASN A 306 -23.37 1.05 23.27
C ASN A 306 -22.19 0.55 24.11
N LYS A 307 -21.45 1.45 24.79
CA LYS A 307 -20.30 1.15 25.66
C LYS A 307 -19.17 0.40 24.97
N LYS A 308 -19.05 0.55 23.65
CA LYS A 308 -17.97 -0.04 22.86
C LYS A 308 -16.68 0.74 23.04
N LYS A 309 -15.55 0.09 22.80
CA LYS A 309 -14.22 0.69 22.82
C LYS A 309 -13.43 0.28 21.58
N PHE A 310 -12.66 1.21 21.05
CA PHE A 310 -11.67 0.94 20.01
C PHE A 310 -10.30 1.39 20.51
N ILE A 311 -9.39 0.44 20.72
CA ILE A 311 -8.02 0.65 21.16
C ILE A 311 -7.10 0.33 19.97
N TYR A 312 -6.01 1.07 19.85
CA TYR A 312 -4.98 0.77 18.86
C TYR A 312 -3.59 0.79 19.47
N GLU A 313 -2.72 0.01 18.84
CA GLU A 313 -1.29 -0.02 19.11
C GLU A 313 -0.56 0.04 17.78
N CYS A 314 0.35 1.00 17.62
CA CYS A 314 1.27 1.06 16.48
C CYS A 314 2.66 0.72 17.00
N CYS A 315 3.30 -0.24 16.35
CA CYS A 315 4.55 -0.81 16.81
C CYS A 315 5.57 -0.82 15.67
N GLY A 316 6.61 0.01 15.85
CA GLY A 316 7.78 0.16 14.97
C GLY A 316 8.72 -1.03 14.97
N MET A 317 8.22 -2.26 14.87
CA MET A 317 9.00 -3.50 15.05
C MET A 317 8.48 -4.66 14.20
N LEU A 318 9.33 -5.67 14.04
CA LEU A 318 8.96 -6.95 13.44
C LEU A 318 7.96 -7.71 14.32
N TYR A 319 7.13 -8.54 13.69
CA TYR A 319 6.12 -9.31 14.42
C TYR A 319 6.73 -10.24 15.47
N SER A 320 7.85 -10.89 15.17
CA SER A 320 8.55 -11.75 16.12
C SER A 320 9.03 -11.03 17.37
N ASN A 321 9.48 -9.77 17.24
CA ASN A 321 9.88 -8.95 18.38
C ASN A 321 8.66 -8.57 19.23
N TYR A 322 7.52 -8.29 18.59
CA TYR A 322 6.28 -7.96 19.30
C TYR A 322 5.81 -9.09 20.22
N MET A 323 6.04 -10.36 19.86
CA MET A 323 5.72 -11.52 20.72
C MET A 323 6.39 -11.48 22.09
N THR A 324 7.52 -10.80 22.20
CA THR A 324 8.28 -10.65 23.45
C THR A 324 7.99 -9.34 24.17
N ASN A 325 7.14 -8.49 23.59
CA ASN A 325 6.77 -7.20 24.15
C ASN A 325 5.84 -7.39 25.36
N PRO A 326 6.04 -6.65 26.47
CA PRO A 326 5.12 -6.70 27.62
C PRO A 326 3.66 -6.36 27.30
N MET A 327 3.38 -5.60 26.24
CA MET A 327 2.04 -5.24 25.79
C MET A 327 1.39 -6.28 24.87
N TYR A 328 2.09 -7.37 24.56
CA TYR A 328 1.62 -8.40 23.66
C TYR A 328 0.25 -8.97 24.08
N GLY A 329 -0.71 -8.87 23.16
CA GLY A 329 -1.97 -9.61 23.18
C GLY A 329 -2.00 -10.68 22.09
N LYS A 330 -2.60 -11.84 22.36
CA LYS A 330 -2.79 -12.88 21.33
C LYS A 330 -3.82 -12.42 20.28
N ALA A 331 -3.50 -12.62 19.01
CA ALA A 331 -4.40 -12.26 17.90
C ALA A 331 -5.64 -13.18 17.83
N ASN A 332 -6.80 -12.60 17.53
CA ASN A 332 -7.95 -13.35 17.02
C ASN A 332 -7.89 -13.49 15.49
N LEU A 333 -7.24 -12.55 14.81
CA LEU A 333 -7.05 -12.54 13.36
C LEU A 333 -5.73 -11.84 13.03
N ILE A 334 -4.99 -12.40 12.08
CA ILE A 334 -3.86 -11.73 11.45
C ILE A 334 -4.26 -11.28 10.04
N VAL A 335 -3.89 -10.05 9.69
CA VAL A 335 -4.14 -9.47 8.38
C VAL A 335 -2.84 -8.95 7.78
N GLY A 336 -2.52 -9.36 6.56
CA GLY A 336 -1.42 -8.82 5.78
C GLY A 336 -1.94 -8.12 4.54
N PHE A 337 -1.81 -6.80 4.46
CA PHE A 337 -2.23 -6.05 3.27
C PHE A 337 -1.10 -5.96 2.26
N GLN A 338 -1.43 -6.16 0.98
CA GLN A 338 -0.53 -5.87 -0.14
C GLN A 338 0.80 -6.61 -0.04
N ILE A 339 0.72 -7.92 0.23
CA ILE A 339 1.88 -8.80 0.33
C ILE A 339 2.46 -9.01 -1.08
N PHE A 340 3.29 -8.06 -1.51
CA PHE A 340 3.85 -7.95 -2.86
C PHE A 340 5.36 -8.14 -2.91
N GLU A 341 6.04 -7.80 -1.83
CA GLU A 341 7.50 -7.77 -1.77
C GLU A 341 8.01 -9.04 -1.11
N THR A 342 9.06 -9.64 -1.66
CA THR A 342 9.75 -10.78 -1.07
C THR A 342 10.31 -10.48 0.32
N GLU A 343 10.49 -9.20 0.67
CA GLU A 343 10.91 -8.76 2.00
C GLU A 343 9.76 -8.79 3.04
N SER A 344 8.48 -8.84 2.64
CA SER A 344 7.35 -8.65 3.56
C SER A 344 6.92 -9.91 4.33
N LEU A 345 7.22 -11.10 3.82
CA LEU A 345 6.96 -12.37 4.52
C LEU A 345 8.26 -13.11 4.82
N THR A 346 9.05 -12.57 5.75
CA THR A 346 10.25 -13.27 6.23
C THR A 346 9.89 -14.63 6.85
N ASN A 347 10.83 -15.57 6.82
CA ASN A 347 10.65 -16.89 7.42
C ASN A 347 10.24 -16.80 8.90
N GLU A 348 10.77 -15.81 9.61
CA GLU A 348 10.47 -15.55 11.03
C GLU A 348 9.05 -15.00 11.21
N CYS A 349 8.61 -14.08 10.34
CA CYS A 349 7.24 -13.58 10.34
C CYS A 349 6.24 -14.71 10.11
N LEU A 350 6.46 -15.57 9.11
CA LEU A 350 5.59 -16.71 8.81
C LEU A 350 5.48 -17.70 9.98
N LYS A 351 6.61 -18.03 10.63
CA LYS A 351 6.61 -18.89 11.83
C LYS A 351 5.90 -18.23 13.00
N THR A 352 6.06 -16.91 13.16
CA THR A 352 5.37 -16.14 14.20
C THR A 352 3.86 -16.17 13.97
N MET A 353 3.40 -15.94 12.73
CA MET A 353 2.00 -16.04 12.35
C MET A 353 1.44 -17.44 12.61
N GLN A 354 2.20 -18.49 12.25
CA GLN A 354 1.82 -19.88 12.51
C GLN A 354 1.61 -20.16 14.01
N SER A 355 2.50 -19.64 14.87
CA SER A 355 2.42 -19.82 16.32
C SER A 355 1.19 -19.18 16.98
N GLN A 356 0.51 -18.25 16.30
CA GLN A 356 -0.71 -17.64 16.83
C GLN A 356 -1.90 -18.59 16.79
N GLU A 357 -1.85 -19.64 15.95
CA GLU A 357 -2.92 -20.62 15.77
C GLU A 357 -4.27 -19.97 15.46
N CYS A 358 -4.23 -18.79 14.82
CA CYS A 358 -5.41 -18.02 14.48
C CYS A 358 -5.56 -17.92 12.96
N PRO A 359 -6.75 -17.52 12.50
CA PRO A 359 -7.00 -17.13 11.13
C PRO A 359 -6.00 -16.12 10.57
N VAL A 360 -5.71 -16.28 9.27
CA VAL A 360 -4.87 -15.35 8.51
C VAL A 360 -5.57 -14.94 7.22
N LEU A 361 -5.67 -13.63 7.01
CA LEU A 361 -6.16 -13.04 5.76
C LEU A 361 -5.02 -12.23 5.13
N LEU A 362 -4.62 -12.63 3.93
CA LEU A 362 -3.62 -11.90 3.16
C LEU A 362 -4.30 -11.28 1.94
N THR A 363 -3.87 -10.09 1.55
CA THR A 363 -4.27 -9.49 0.28
C THR A 363 -3.10 -9.37 -0.68
N THR A 364 -3.36 -9.63 -1.96
CA THR A 364 -2.34 -9.57 -3.01
C THR A 364 -2.94 -9.23 -4.38
N LEU A 365 -2.12 -9.26 -5.44
CA LEU A 365 -2.55 -9.14 -6.83
C LEU A 365 -2.77 -10.54 -7.40
N GLU A 366 -3.72 -10.68 -8.33
CA GLU A 366 -4.01 -11.94 -9.02
C GLU A 366 -2.75 -12.69 -9.48
N ARG A 367 -1.89 -11.99 -10.21
CA ARG A 367 -0.64 -12.53 -10.77
C ARG A 367 0.37 -13.03 -9.72
N ARG A 368 0.23 -12.63 -8.45
CA ARG A 368 1.15 -12.98 -7.35
C ARG A 368 0.60 -14.08 -6.43
N ILE A 369 -0.68 -14.45 -6.53
CA ILE A 369 -1.31 -15.45 -5.63
C ILE A 369 -0.49 -16.74 -5.54
N PHE A 370 -0.20 -17.38 -6.67
CA PHE A 370 0.54 -18.65 -6.69
C PHE A 370 1.96 -18.52 -6.14
N HIS A 371 2.63 -17.42 -6.47
CA HIS A 371 3.97 -17.14 -5.93
C HIS A 371 3.92 -17.01 -4.40
N THR A 372 2.96 -16.26 -3.86
CA THR A 372 2.77 -16.10 -2.41
C THR A 372 2.47 -17.44 -1.72
N ILE A 373 1.63 -18.30 -2.31
CA ILE A 373 1.38 -19.65 -1.77
C ILE A 373 2.66 -20.47 -1.71
N VAL A 374 3.44 -20.47 -2.80
CA VAL A 374 4.70 -21.23 -2.88
C VAL A 374 5.71 -20.74 -1.83
N GLU A 375 5.84 -19.43 -1.62
CA GLU A 375 6.74 -18.88 -0.58
C GLU A 375 6.31 -19.30 0.83
N ILE A 376 5.01 -19.26 1.14
CA ILE A 376 4.49 -19.74 2.43
C ILE A 376 4.81 -21.23 2.61
N GLN A 377 4.54 -22.05 1.59
CA GLN A 377 4.78 -23.49 1.62
C GLN A 377 6.25 -23.87 1.74
N LYS A 378 7.16 -23.08 1.16
CA LYS A 378 8.61 -23.28 1.30
C LYS A 378 9.06 -23.20 2.76
N VAL A 379 8.41 -22.37 3.57
CA VAL A 379 8.78 -22.13 4.98
C VAL A 379 7.99 -23.02 5.93
N LEU A 380 6.68 -23.13 5.74
CA LEU A 380 5.77 -23.75 6.70
C LEU A 380 5.38 -25.19 6.32
N GLY A 381 5.70 -25.64 5.10
CA GLY A 381 5.38 -26.97 4.60
C GLY A 381 4.33 -26.95 3.50
N ARG A 382 4.36 -27.97 2.62
CA ARG A 382 3.48 -28.08 1.44
C ARG A 382 1.99 -28.24 1.77
N ASP A 383 1.68 -28.71 2.97
CA ASP A 383 0.30 -28.92 3.43
C ASP A 383 -0.37 -27.62 3.90
N VAL A 384 0.38 -26.53 4.04
CA VAL A 384 -0.16 -25.21 4.39
C VAL A 384 -0.73 -24.56 3.12
N CYS A 385 -2.04 -24.66 2.94
CA CYS A 385 -2.78 -24.13 1.80
C CYS A 385 -3.88 -23.18 2.26
N PRO A 386 -4.21 -22.15 1.46
CA PRO A 386 -5.37 -21.32 1.73
C PRO A 386 -6.65 -22.16 1.59
N VAL A 387 -7.63 -21.90 2.44
CA VAL A 387 -8.99 -22.45 2.32
C VAL A 387 -9.58 -22.02 0.99
N THR A 388 -9.37 -20.76 0.62
CA THR A 388 -9.78 -20.21 -0.67
C THR A 388 -8.98 -18.94 -0.99
N HIS A 389 -8.97 -18.57 -2.27
CA HIS A 389 -8.55 -17.26 -2.74
C HIS A 389 -9.63 -16.70 -3.66
N ILE A 390 -10.01 -15.45 -3.45
CA ILE A 390 -11.16 -14.83 -4.12
C ILE A 390 -10.86 -13.39 -4.54
N GLU A 391 -11.50 -12.94 -5.60
CA GLU A 391 -11.54 -11.52 -5.95
C GLU A 391 -12.29 -10.75 -4.86
N ASN A 392 -11.73 -9.61 -4.46
CA ASN A 392 -12.32 -8.79 -3.41
C ASN A 392 -13.26 -7.73 -3.98
N LYS A 393 -14.55 -7.83 -3.65
CA LYS A 393 -15.54 -6.82 -4.02
C LYS A 393 -15.33 -5.47 -3.33
N PHE A 394 -14.51 -5.44 -2.27
CA PHE A 394 -14.15 -4.24 -1.52
C PHE A 394 -12.71 -3.78 -1.80
N THR A 395 -12.18 -4.10 -2.99
CA THR A 395 -10.93 -3.53 -3.49
C THR A 395 -10.99 -2.00 -3.45
N SER A 396 -9.85 -1.37 -3.16
CA SER A 396 -9.71 0.08 -3.22
C SER A 396 -9.99 0.58 -4.63
N LEU A 397 -10.63 1.75 -4.74
CA LEU A 397 -10.83 2.42 -6.03
C LEU A 397 -9.76 3.49 -6.29
N ARG A 398 -8.86 3.72 -5.32
CA ARG A 398 -7.69 4.59 -5.51
C ARG A 398 -6.63 3.82 -6.33
N PRO A 399 -6.17 4.39 -7.46
CA PRO A 399 -5.11 3.79 -8.22
C PRO A 399 -3.77 4.03 -7.51
N HIS A 400 -2.93 3.00 -7.47
CA HIS A 400 -1.55 3.04 -7.00
C HIS A 400 -0.61 2.65 -8.13
N ARG A 401 0.65 3.08 -8.06
CA ARG A 401 1.62 2.92 -9.15
C ARG A 401 2.79 2.01 -8.74
N GLU A 402 2.96 0.90 -9.46
CA GLU A 402 4.13 0.00 -9.40
C GLU A 402 4.89 0.11 -10.73
N SER A 403 6.01 0.84 -10.74
CA SER A 403 6.77 1.15 -11.97
C SER A 403 5.91 1.84 -13.05
N LYS A 404 5.58 1.15 -14.14
CA LYS A 404 4.74 1.63 -15.25
C LYS A 404 3.29 1.16 -15.18
N TYR A 405 2.96 0.34 -14.19
CA TYR A 405 1.64 -0.26 -14.04
C TYR A 405 0.84 0.43 -12.94
N ILE A 406 -0.47 0.47 -13.12
CA ILE A 406 -1.42 0.83 -12.08
C ILE A 406 -1.98 -0.45 -11.47
N PHE A 407 -2.11 -0.46 -10.15
CA PHE A 407 -2.82 -1.49 -9.41
C PHE A 407 -3.78 -0.84 -8.41
N TYR A 408 -4.66 -1.66 -7.85
CA TYR A 408 -5.63 -1.26 -6.83
C TYR A 408 -5.41 -2.11 -5.59
N ARG A 409 -5.40 -1.47 -4.42
CA ARG A 409 -5.12 -2.17 -3.17
C ARG A 409 -6.24 -3.14 -2.81
N ASN A 410 -5.83 -4.24 -2.20
CA ASN A 410 -6.65 -5.33 -1.71
C ASN A 410 -7.53 -5.98 -2.78
N SER A 411 -7.01 -6.14 -4.01
CA SER A 411 -7.80 -6.69 -5.12
C SER A 411 -8.15 -8.17 -4.97
N PHE A 412 -7.27 -8.97 -4.37
CA PHE A 412 -7.52 -10.39 -4.09
C PHE A 412 -7.27 -10.73 -2.64
N LEU A 413 -8.06 -11.65 -2.09
CA LEU A 413 -7.94 -12.19 -0.74
C LEU A 413 -7.43 -13.63 -0.79
N MET A 414 -6.55 -13.98 0.13
CA MET A 414 -6.13 -15.36 0.42
C MET A 414 -6.47 -15.65 1.88
N LEU A 415 -7.27 -16.68 2.11
CA LEU A 415 -7.85 -16.97 3.42
C LEU A 415 -7.31 -18.28 3.97
N TYR A 416 -6.74 -18.25 5.16
CA TYR A 416 -6.26 -19.43 5.89
C TYR A 416 -7.02 -19.55 7.20
N LYS A 417 -7.52 -20.75 7.51
CA LYS A 417 -8.17 -21.05 8.81
C LYS A 417 -7.15 -20.96 9.94
N THR A 418 -5.97 -21.54 9.72
CA THR A 418 -4.73 -21.34 10.45
C THR A 418 -3.56 -21.60 9.47
N LEU A 419 -2.34 -21.26 9.84
CA LEU A 419 -1.14 -21.64 9.07
C LEU A 419 -0.55 -23.00 9.51
N ASN A 420 -1.34 -23.83 10.21
CA ASN A 420 -0.92 -25.17 10.62
C ASN A 420 -1.33 -26.23 9.59
N ASN A 421 -0.62 -27.36 9.58
CA ASN A 421 -0.93 -28.47 8.70
C ASN A 421 -2.34 -29.02 9.00
N THR A 422 -3.17 -29.10 7.97
CA THR A 422 -4.55 -29.62 8.05
C THR A 422 -4.64 -31.13 8.28
N ASN A 423 -3.51 -31.85 8.24
CA ASN A 423 -3.45 -33.32 8.30
C ASN A 423 -3.30 -33.93 9.71
N SER A 424 -3.29 -33.14 10.79
CA SER A 424 -2.95 -33.66 12.14
C SER A 424 -4.13 -34.09 13.03
N THR A 425 -5.38 -34.00 12.57
CA THR A 425 -6.56 -34.26 13.42
C THR A 425 -7.27 -35.61 13.22
N THR A 426 -6.63 -36.60 12.57
CA THR A 426 -7.28 -37.92 12.33
C THR A 426 -6.58 -39.15 12.92
N GLU A 427 -5.54 -38.99 13.74
CA GLU A 427 -4.89 -40.14 14.40
C GLU A 427 -4.75 -39.95 15.91
N SER A 428 -5.88 -39.89 16.63
CA SER A 428 -5.91 -40.17 18.07
C SER A 428 -7.30 -40.56 18.56
N SER A 429 -7.88 -41.62 17.98
CA SER A 429 -9.01 -42.32 18.61
C SER A 429 -9.13 -43.75 18.08
N SER A 430 -8.19 -44.62 18.45
CA SER A 430 -8.45 -46.07 18.56
C SER A 430 -7.30 -46.78 19.27
N GLU A 431 -7.05 -46.40 20.52
CA GLU A 431 -6.47 -47.33 21.49
C GLU A 431 -7.42 -47.47 22.68
N GLY A 432 -7.87 -48.70 22.94
CA GLY A 432 -8.53 -49.09 24.18
C GLY A 432 -9.88 -49.80 24.01
N ASN A 433 -9.86 -51.13 23.80
CA ASN A 433 -10.26 -52.11 24.84
C ASN A 433 -10.43 -53.54 24.27
N SER A 434 -9.33 -54.29 24.36
CA SER A 434 -9.14 -55.59 25.04
C SER A 434 -10.30 -56.58 25.29
N VAL A 435 -9.91 -57.86 25.06
CA VAL A 435 -10.39 -59.18 25.54
C VAL A 435 -11.55 -59.82 24.80
#